data_AF-A0A1Q3CCI5-F1
#
_entry.id   AF-A0A1Q3CCI5-F1
#
_cell.length_a   1.000
_cell.length_b   1.000
_cell.length_c   1.000
_cell.angle_alpha   90.00
_cell.angle_beta   90.00
_cell.angle_gamma   90.00
#
_symmetry.space_group_name_H-M   'P 1'
#
loop_
_entity.id
_entity.type
_entity.pdbx_description
1 polymer ?
#
loop_
_entity_poly.entity_id
_entity_poly.type
_entity_poly.pdbx_seq_one_letter_code
_entity_poly.pdbx_strand_id
1 'polypeptide(L)'
;IILDSHDANANTPCYLKDLSVPCRVILLLITHTFLPRTGTHTFISKIDLRLMACIKNGEPVNLPHLIINHMLNTPITLPYSVIVNRILLSSSMDLSGEPFELVSVHSRINSVTLLKGKYVLIDDNWYKPDEAARIHG
;
A
#
# COMPACT_ATOMS: atom_id res chain seq x y z
N ILE A 1 24.77 -8.12 5.13
CA ILE A 1 24.81 -6.83 5.86
C ILE A 1 24.25 -7.08 7.25
N ILE A 2 25.07 -6.92 8.30
CA ILE A 2 24.58 -6.84 9.68
C ILE A 2 23.99 -5.43 9.80
N LEU A 3 22.70 -5.31 10.12
CA LEU A 3 22.07 -4.02 10.32
C LEU A 3 22.25 -3.65 11.78
N ASP A 4 23.33 -2.97 12.14
CA ASP A 4 23.43 -2.36 13.47
C ASP A 4 22.88 -0.92 13.41
N SER A 5 22.43 -0.39 14.55
CA SER A 5 21.79 0.94 14.62
C SER A 5 22.68 2.06 14.05
N HIS A 6 24.00 1.84 14.04
CA HIS A 6 25.00 2.74 13.49
C HIS A 6 25.07 2.70 11.95
N ASP A 7 24.72 1.57 11.31
CA ASP A 7 24.73 1.42 9.84
C ASP A 7 23.54 2.14 9.18
N ALA A 8 22.46 2.37 9.92
CA ALA A 8 21.29 3.12 9.44
C ALA A 8 21.57 4.63 9.22
N ASN A 9 22.77 5.12 9.56
CA ASN A 9 23.19 6.50 9.36
C ASN A 9 24.20 6.69 8.21
N ALA A 10 24.72 5.61 7.62
CA ALA A 10 25.64 5.70 6.50
C ALA A 10 24.86 5.98 5.20
N ASN A 11 25.30 6.97 4.40
CA ASN A 11 24.69 7.34 3.11
C ASN A 11 24.89 6.30 1.99
N THR A 12 25.21 5.06 2.34
CA THR A 12 25.48 4.00 1.36
C THR A 12 24.15 3.46 0.82
N PRO A 13 23.91 3.47 -0.51
CA PRO A 13 22.71 2.87 -1.07
C PRO A 13 22.74 1.35 -0.84
N CYS A 14 21.86 0.85 0.02
CA CYS A 14 21.65 -0.58 0.22
C CYS A 14 20.59 -1.08 -0.76
N TYR A 15 20.89 -2.14 -1.51
CA TYR A 15 19.93 -2.79 -2.40
C TYR A 15 19.38 -4.07 -1.76
N LEU A 16 18.14 -4.41 -2.11
CA LEU A 16 17.46 -5.62 -1.63
C LEU A 16 18.30 -6.91 -1.80
N LYS A 17 19.10 -6.97 -2.87
CA LYS A 17 19.97 -8.12 -3.21
C LYS A 17 21.12 -8.34 -2.20
N ASP A 18 21.52 -7.30 -1.48
CA ASP A 18 22.65 -7.33 -0.55
C ASP A 18 22.22 -7.76 0.87
N LEU A 19 20.91 -7.94 1.08
CA LEU A 19 20.31 -8.36 2.34
C LEU A 19 20.20 -9.89 2.45
N SER A 20 20.36 -10.40 3.67
CA SER A 20 20.06 -11.80 3.98
C SER A 20 18.56 -12.09 3.80
N VAL A 21 18.20 -13.36 3.59
CA VAL A 21 16.80 -13.78 3.41
C VAL A 21 15.88 -13.27 4.55
N PRO A 22 16.24 -13.37 5.85
CA PRO A 22 15.41 -12.83 6.92
C PRO A 22 15.23 -11.31 6.85
N CYS A 23 16.30 -10.58 6.54
CA CYS A 23 16.22 -9.12 6.37
C CYS A 23 15.32 -8.73 5.21
N ARG A 24 15.35 -9.49 4.10
CA ARG A 24 14.46 -9.27 2.97
C ARG A 24 12.99 -9.48 3.34
N VAL A 25 12.67 -10.50 4.14
CA VAL A 25 11.29 -10.73 4.64
C VAL A 25 10.83 -9.58 5.52
N ILE A 26 11.66 -9.12 6.45
CA ILE A 26 11.33 -7.97 7.32
C ILE A 26 11.10 -6.70 6.49
N LEU A 27 11.98 -6.43 5.53
CA LEU A 27 11.83 -5.29 4.62
C LEU A 27 10.54 -5.38 3.80
N LEU A 28 10.20 -6.56 3.28
CA LEU A 28 8.94 -6.78 2.58
C LEU A 28 7.74 -6.51 3.49
N LEU A 29 7.76 -6.99 4.73
CA LEU A 29 6.71 -6.70 5.70
C LEU A 29 6.56 -5.19 5.94
N ILE A 30 7.66 -4.48 6.18
CA ILE A 30 7.64 -3.02 6.35
C ILE A 30 7.04 -2.35 5.11
N THR A 31 7.51 -2.69 3.93
CA THR A 31 7.21 -1.95 2.69
C THR A 31 5.91 -2.34 2.01
N HIS A 32 5.27 -3.43 2.45
CA HIS A 32 3.94 -3.83 2.01
C HIS A 32 2.86 -3.59 3.07
N THR A 33 3.23 -3.52 4.36
CA THR A 33 2.26 -3.53 5.47
C THR A 33 2.28 -2.24 6.27
N PHE A 34 3.46 -1.76 6.66
CA PHE A 34 3.60 -0.63 7.59
C PHE A 34 3.81 0.70 6.89
N LEU A 35 4.55 0.69 5.78
CA LEU A 35 4.82 1.82 4.91
C LEU A 35 4.73 1.40 3.42
N PRO A 36 3.57 0.89 2.98
CA PRO A 36 3.23 0.60 1.59
C PRO A 36 3.65 1.70 0.63
N ARG A 37 4.44 1.33 -0.37
CA ARG A 37 4.93 2.26 -1.40
C ARG A 37 4.61 1.76 -2.79
N THR A 38 4.16 2.66 -3.64
CA THR A 38 3.93 2.39 -5.07
C THR A 38 5.24 2.53 -5.84
N GLY A 39 5.72 1.44 -6.45
CA GLY A 39 6.92 1.46 -7.28
C GLY A 39 7.90 0.33 -6.97
N THR A 40 9.18 0.54 -7.28
CA THR A 40 10.21 -0.49 -7.15
C THR A 40 10.62 -0.71 -5.69
N HIS A 41 10.53 -1.96 -5.23
CA HIS A 41 10.99 -2.39 -3.90
C HIS A 41 12.51 -2.64 -3.83
N THR A 42 13.26 -2.17 -4.83
CA THR A 42 14.72 -2.38 -4.93
C THR A 42 15.51 -1.37 -4.10
N PHE A 43 14.96 -0.18 -3.86
CA PHE A 43 15.59 0.87 -3.06
C PHE A 43 15.18 0.75 -1.58
N ILE A 44 16.13 0.85 -0.67
CA ILE A 44 15.87 0.80 0.78
C ILE A 44 15.98 2.22 1.34
N SER A 45 14.91 2.74 1.92
CA SER A 45 14.92 4.09 2.52
C SER A 45 15.55 4.08 3.92
N LYS A 46 15.97 5.25 4.41
CA LYS A 46 16.48 5.42 5.77
C LYS A 46 15.45 5.02 6.84
N ILE A 47 14.17 5.24 6.56
CA ILE A 47 13.07 4.81 7.44
C ILE A 47 12.96 3.29 7.46
N ASP A 48 13.11 2.61 6.32
CA ASP A 48 13.10 1.15 6.27
C ASP A 48 14.24 0.58 7.11
N LEU A 49 15.47 1.11 6.94
CA LEU A 49 16.64 0.66 7.70
C LEU A 49 16.45 0.84 9.22
N ARG A 50 15.87 1.98 9.63
CA ARG A 50 15.55 2.22 11.05
C ARG A 50 14.53 1.23 11.59
N LEU A 51 13.42 1.01 10.89
CA LEU A 51 12.41 0.02 11.29
C LEU A 51 12.99 -1.39 11.32
N MET A 52 13.80 -1.77 10.32
CA MET A 52 14.48 -3.06 10.30
C MET A 52 15.39 -3.25 11.50
N ALA A 53 16.19 -2.22 11.85
CA ALA A 53 17.06 -2.26 13.03
C ALA A 53 16.25 -2.36 14.33
N CYS A 54 15.15 -1.61 14.46
CA CYS A 54 14.27 -1.72 15.62
C CYS A 54 13.65 -3.11 15.76
N ILE A 55 13.14 -3.68 14.67
CA ILE A 55 12.56 -5.04 14.66
C ILE A 55 13.62 -6.09 15.01
N LYS A 56 14.83 -5.98 14.43
CA LYS A 56 15.95 -6.89 14.72
C LYS A 56 16.36 -6.84 16.19
N ASN A 57 16.39 -5.65 16.78
CA ASN A 57 16.87 -5.43 18.14
C ASN A 57 15.75 -5.54 19.19
N GLY A 58 14.49 -5.74 18.78
CA GLY A 58 13.34 -5.77 19.69
C GLY A 58 12.98 -4.42 20.31
N GLU A 59 13.43 -3.32 19.69
CA GLU A 59 13.17 -1.97 20.17
C GLU A 59 11.70 -1.58 19.94
N PRO A 60 11.06 -0.88 20.89
CA PRO A 60 9.70 -0.41 20.72
C PRO A 60 9.62 0.63 19.60
N VAL A 61 8.66 0.44 18.70
CA VAL A 61 8.38 1.37 17.59
C VAL A 61 6.97 1.90 17.75
N ASN A 62 6.80 3.22 17.63
CA ASN A 62 5.47 3.85 17.56
C ASN A 62 4.85 3.62 16.18
N LEU A 63 4.45 2.37 15.93
CA LEU A 63 3.89 1.92 14.67
C LEU A 63 2.59 2.66 14.29
N PRO A 64 1.64 2.92 15.22
CA PRO A 64 0.45 3.69 14.89
C PRO A 64 0.78 5.08 14.35
N HIS A 65 1.75 5.78 14.96
CA HIS A 65 2.16 7.09 14.49
C HIS A 65 2.76 7.05 13.08
N LEU A 66 3.59 6.04 12.78
CA LEU A 66 4.17 5.85 11.45
C LEU A 66 3.11 5.59 10.38
N ILE A 67 2.12 4.74 10.68
CA ILE A 67 1.02 4.42 9.77
C ILE A 67 0.17 5.68 9.51
N ILE A 68 -0.25 6.40 10.56
CA ILE A 68 -1.06 7.61 10.42
C ILE A 68 -0.29 8.68 9.63
N ASN A 69 0.98 8.90 9.97
CA ASN A 69 1.81 9.88 9.26
C ASN A 69 1.98 9.50 7.79
N HIS A 70 2.13 8.21 7.47
CA HIS A 70 2.16 7.76 6.10
C HIS A 70 0.83 8.05 5.39
N MET A 71 -0.31 7.68 5.98
CA MET A 71 -1.64 7.94 5.40
C MET A 71 -1.87 9.42 5.07
N LEU A 72 -1.47 10.33 5.96
CA LEU A 72 -1.59 11.77 5.75
C LEU A 72 -0.71 12.29 4.60
N ASN A 73 0.47 11.69 4.40
CA ASN A 73 1.42 12.12 3.37
C ASN A 73 1.23 11.40 2.02
N THR A 74 0.49 10.28 1.97
CA THR A 74 0.23 9.51 0.75
C THR A 74 -1.27 9.34 0.49
N PRO A 75 -1.99 10.40 0.07
CA PRO A 75 -3.46 10.42 0.05
C PRO A 75 -4.11 9.57 -1.07
N ILE A 76 -3.31 8.93 -1.94
CA ILE A 76 -3.80 8.34 -3.20
C ILE A 76 -4.06 6.83 -3.08
N THR A 77 -3.51 6.17 -2.07
CA THR A 77 -3.66 4.73 -1.88
C THR A 77 -4.35 4.47 -0.53
N LEU A 78 -5.25 3.47 -0.47
CA LEU A 78 -5.77 2.90 0.78
C LEU A 78 -5.04 1.59 1.12
N PRO A 79 -3.72 1.61 1.37
CA PRO A 79 -2.99 0.37 1.53
C PRO A 79 -3.21 -0.28 2.91
N TYR A 80 -3.82 0.45 3.85
CA TYR A 80 -4.09 -0.04 5.21
C TYR A 80 -5.53 -0.46 5.45
N SER A 81 -6.38 -0.48 4.41
CA SER A 81 -7.83 -0.73 4.55
C SER A 81 -8.12 -2.00 5.37
N VAL A 82 -7.38 -3.09 5.13
CA VAL A 82 -7.56 -4.36 5.85
C VAL A 82 -7.15 -4.26 7.32
N ILE A 83 -6.01 -3.62 7.63
CA ILE A 83 -5.48 -3.52 9.00
C ILE A 83 -6.37 -2.57 9.82
N VAL A 84 -6.68 -1.41 9.25
CA VAL A 84 -7.55 -0.40 9.87
C VAL A 84 -8.93 -1.01 10.13
N ASN A 85 -9.52 -1.70 9.14
CA ASN A 85 -10.80 -2.38 9.31
C ASN A 85 -10.75 -3.44 10.42
N ARG A 86 -9.68 -4.25 10.49
CA ARG A 86 -9.53 -5.24 11.57
C ARG A 86 -9.41 -4.60 12.95
N ILE A 87 -8.68 -3.48 13.07
CA ILE A 87 -8.54 -2.74 14.33
C ILE A 87 -9.91 -2.18 14.75
N LEU A 88 -10.64 -1.54 13.84
CA LEU A 88 -11.97 -0.98 14.10
C LEU A 88 -12.96 -2.07 14.55
N LEU A 89 -12.99 -3.21 13.86
CA LEU A 89 -13.81 -4.35 14.24
C LEU A 89 -13.42 -4.90 15.63
N SER A 90 -12.12 -5.01 15.92
CA SER A 90 -11.64 -5.49 17.23
C SER A 90 -11.94 -4.53 18.38
N SER A 91 -12.15 -3.24 18.07
CA SER A 91 -12.45 -2.19 19.05
C SER A 91 -13.95 -1.89 19.15
N SER A 92 -14.80 -2.70 18.50
CA SER A 92 -16.26 -2.52 18.46
C SER A 92 -16.71 -1.14 17.95
N MET A 93 -15.84 -0.45 17.20
CA MET A 93 -16.18 0.81 16.56
C MET A 93 -16.93 0.51 15.26
N ASP A 94 -18.26 0.67 15.31
CA ASP A 94 -19.11 0.60 14.13
C ASP A 94 -19.09 1.94 13.38
N LEU A 95 -18.64 1.92 12.13
CA LEU A 95 -18.62 3.08 11.25
C LEU A 95 -19.79 3.09 10.26
N SER A 96 -20.78 2.19 10.40
CA SER A 96 -21.91 2.07 9.48
C SER A 96 -22.79 3.33 9.38
N GLY A 97 -22.81 4.15 10.43
CA GLY A 97 -23.56 5.40 10.50
C GLY A 97 -22.78 6.66 10.10
N GLU A 98 -21.47 6.55 9.85
CA GLU A 98 -20.65 7.69 9.46
C GLU A 98 -20.94 8.09 8.01
N PRO A 99 -20.98 9.40 7.70
CA PRO A 99 -21.16 9.86 6.33
C PRO A 99 -19.98 9.37 5.48
N PHE A 100 -20.25 8.43 4.57
CA PHE A 100 -19.29 8.04 3.55
C PHE A 100 -19.54 8.90 2.30
N GLU A 101 -18.52 9.67 1.89
CA GLU A 101 -18.48 10.19 0.54
C GLU A 101 -17.79 9.15 -0.34
N LEU A 102 -18.50 8.69 -1.38
CA LEU A 102 -17.87 7.90 -2.42
C LEU A 102 -16.87 8.82 -3.13
N VAL A 103 -15.59 8.71 -2.79
CA VAL A 103 -14.55 9.38 -3.58
C VAL A 103 -14.65 8.83 -4.99
N SER A 104 -15.05 9.67 -5.93
CA SER A 104 -15.16 9.35 -7.35
C SER A 104 -13.79 8.97 -7.91
N VAL A 105 -13.44 7.69 -7.79
CA VAL A 105 -12.31 7.09 -8.52
C VAL A 105 -12.61 7.04 -10.03
N HIS A 106 -13.87 7.29 -10.42
CA HIS A 106 -14.33 7.35 -11.81
C HIS A 106 -13.63 8.42 -12.64
N SER A 107 -12.98 9.43 -12.03
CA SER A 107 -12.11 10.35 -12.79
C SER A 107 -10.77 9.73 -13.24
N ARG A 108 -10.43 8.52 -12.77
CA ARG A 108 -9.15 7.84 -13.05
C ARG A 108 -9.28 6.53 -13.83
N ILE A 109 -10.50 6.07 -14.09
CA ILE A 109 -10.72 4.90 -14.93
C ILE A 109 -10.54 5.35 -16.39
N ASN A 110 -9.35 5.14 -16.94
CA ASN A 110 -9.07 5.41 -18.35
C ASN A 110 -9.51 4.23 -19.23
N SER A 111 -9.57 4.47 -20.54
CA SER A 111 -9.90 3.45 -21.54
C SER A 111 -9.00 2.20 -21.43
N VAL A 112 -7.74 2.35 -21.01
CA VAL A 112 -6.82 1.23 -20.82
C VAL A 112 -7.27 0.30 -19.68
N THR A 113 -7.73 0.85 -18.57
CA THR A 113 -8.28 0.08 -17.45
C THR A 113 -9.58 -0.62 -17.85
N LEU A 114 -10.43 0.05 -18.62
CA LEU A 114 -11.71 -0.50 -19.10
C LEU A 114 -11.48 -1.66 -20.08
N LEU A 115 -10.54 -1.50 -21.01
CA LEU A 115 -10.14 -2.57 -21.94
C LEU A 115 -9.54 -3.77 -21.20
N LYS A 116 -8.69 -3.55 -20.18
CA LYS A 116 -8.19 -4.64 -19.33
C LYS A 116 -9.31 -5.35 -18.57
N GLY A 117 -10.34 -4.61 -18.15
CA GLY A 117 -11.56 -5.13 -17.55
C GLY A 117 -12.52 -5.79 -18.55
N LYS A 118 -12.15 -5.87 -19.84
CA LYS A 118 -12.97 -6.39 -20.95
C LYS A 118 -14.26 -5.60 -21.21
N TYR A 119 -14.32 -4.34 -20.81
CA TYR A 119 -15.44 -3.47 -21.18
C TYR A 119 -15.38 -3.16 -22.68
N VAL A 120 -16.55 -3.00 -23.29
CA VAL A 120 -16.71 -2.69 -24.72
C VAL A 120 -17.24 -1.27 -24.85
N LEU A 121 -16.64 -0.49 -25.75
CA LEU A 121 -17.10 0.85 -26.09
C LEU A 121 -18.15 0.76 -27.21
N ILE A 122 -19.36 1.23 -26.94
CA ILE A 122 -20.49 1.31 -27.89
C ILE A 122 -21.06 2.72 -27.79
N ASP A 123 -21.19 3.43 -28.92
CA ASP A 123 -21.74 4.79 -28.99
C ASP A 123 -21.20 5.73 -27.89
N ASP A 124 -19.87 5.81 -27.80
CA ASP A 124 -19.12 6.60 -26.81
C ASP A 124 -19.37 6.26 -25.32
N ASN A 125 -20.02 5.12 -25.03
CA ASN A 125 -20.29 4.63 -23.68
C ASN A 125 -19.67 3.24 -23.45
N TRP A 126 -19.18 2.98 -22.24
CA TRP A 126 -18.53 1.71 -21.88
C TRP A 126 -19.51 0.76 -21.20
N TYR A 127 -19.58 -0.47 -21.71
CA TYR A 127 -20.48 -1.53 -21.22
C TYR A 127 -19.71 -2.78 -20.82
N LYS A 128 -20.24 -3.53 -19.85
CA LYS A 128 -19.74 -4.89 -19.61
C LYS A 128 -20.11 -5.81 -20.78
N PRO A 129 -19.35 -6.89 -21.04
CA PRO A 129 -19.63 -7.81 -22.15
C PRO A 129 -21.06 -8.35 -22.19
N ASP A 130 -21.65 -8.63 -21.04
CA ASP A 130 -23.01 -9.15 -20.89
C ASP A 130 -24.09 -8.10 -21.18
N GLU A 131 -23.83 -6.84 -20.85
CA GLU A 131 -24.70 -5.71 -21.21
C GLU A 131 -24.57 -5.34 -22.69
N ALA A 132 -23.34 -5.33 -23.22
CA ALA A 132 -23.05 -5.10 -24.64
C ALA A 132 -23.75 -6.11 -25.56
N ALA A 133 -23.78 -7.39 -25.15
CA ALA A 133 -24.47 -8.45 -25.90
C ALA A 133 -26.00 -8.26 -25.97
N ARG A 134 -26.60 -7.55 -25.01
CA ARG A 134 -28.05 -7.24 -24.99
C ARG A 134 -28.41 -6.00 -25.82
N ILE A 135 -27.43 -5.16 -26.11
CA ILE A 135 -27.62 -3.94 -26.92
C ILE A 135 -27.52 -4.27 -28.42
N HIS A 136 -26.78 -5.32 -28.78
CA HIS A 136 -26.58 -5.77 -30.16
C HIS A 136 -27.31 -7.08 -30.53
N GLY A 137 -28.13 -7.64 -29.63
CA GLY A 137 -28.97 -8.83 -29.88
C GLY A 137 -30.45 -8.49 -29.86
#